data_AF-A0A2D5MUK8-F1
#
_entry.id   AF-A0A2D5MUK8-F1
#
_cell.length_a   1.000
_cell.length_b   1.000
_cell.length_c   1.000
_cell.angle_alpha   90.00
_cell.angle_beta   90.00
_cell.angle_gamma   90.00
#
_symmetry.space_group_name_H-M   'P 1'
#
loop_
_entity.id
_entity.type
_entity.pdbx_description
1 polymer ?
#
loop_
_entity_poly.entity_id
_entity_poly.type
_entity_poly.pdbx_seq_one_letter_code
_entity_poly.pdbx_strand_id
1 'polypeptide(L)'
;MEKDIIQSRLTELSRDNENLSRLTDLTIYEVSRVVSWKEKSNYGVSFYVLEHFNNKPENTVHTIHRYNEADIYEILSILLRLEKQFDKMRNAYISVEWK
;
A
#
# COMPACT_ATOMS: atom_id res chain seq x y z
N MET A 1 10.26 14.71 4.27
CA MET A 1 9.26 14.54 5.35
C MET A 1 8.41 13.32 4.99
N GLU A 2 8.96 12.10 4.99
CA GLU A 2 8.36 11.12 4.05
C GLU A 2 8.25 9.68 4.54
N LYS A 3 9.29 9.04 5.07
CA LYS A 3 9.18 7.61 5.43
C LYS A 3 8.69 7.41 6.86
N ASP A 4 9.37 7.98 7.86
CA ASP A 4 9.08 7.75 9.29
C ASP A 4 7.67 8.21 9.69
N ILE A 5 7.18 9.30 9.08
CA ILE A 5 5.81 9.79 9.31
C ILE A 5 4.78 8.83 8.70
N ILE A 6 5.02 8.35 7.47
CA ILE A 6 4.13 7.36 6.84
C ILE A 6 4.16 6.05 7.64
N GLN A 7 5.33 5.62 8.09
CA GLN A 7 5.51 4.40 8.89
C GLN A 7 4.78 4.52 10.24
N SER A 8 4.93 5.64 10.95
CA SER A 8 4.19 5.91 12.19
C SER A 8 2.68 5.86 11.94
N ARG A 9 2.21 6.53 10.87
CA ARG A 9 0.78 6.57 10.58
C ARG A 9 0.21 5.21 10.18
N LEU A 10 0.96 4.42 9.40
CA LEU A 10 0.58 3.03 9.10
C LEU A 10 0.61 2.15 10.34
N THR A 11 1.50 2.41 11.29
CA THR A 11 1.52 1.72 12.59
C THR A 11 0.24 2.01 13.38
N GLU A 12 -0.19 3.27 13.43
CA GLU A 12 -1.46 3.67 14.07
C GLU A 12 -2.69 3.07 13.37
N LEU A 13 -2.64 2.93 12.04
CA LEU A 13 -3.71 2.34 11.23
C LEU A 13 -3.68 0.80 11.20
N SER A 14 -2.65 0.17 11.78
CA SER A 14 -2.51 -1.28 11.88
C SER A 14 -3.49 -1.83 12.92
N ARG A 15 -3.90 -3.10 12.75
CA ARG A 15 -4.71 -3.85 13.73
C ARG A 15 -4.05 -5.19 14.01
N ASP A 16 -4.49 -5.89 15.05
CA ASP A 16 -3.86 -7.08 15.65
C ASP A 16 -3.27 -8.12 14.68
N ASN A 17 -3.82 -8.27 13.47
CA ASN A 17 -3.39 -9.26 12.48
C ASN A 17 -2.69 -8.69 11.23
N GLU A 18 -2.48 -7.37 11.14
CA GLU A 18 -1.97 -6.71 9.94
C GLU A 18 -1.02 -5.57 10.30
N ASN A 19 0.29 -5.84 10.21
CA ASN A 19 1.34 -4.85 10.44
C ASN A 19 1.59 -4.04 9.15
N LEU A 20 0.81 -2.98 8.96
CA LEU A 20 0.89 -2.12 7.78
C LEU A 20 2.19 -1.31 7.72
N SER A 21 2.88 -1.09 8.85
CA SER A 21 4.12 -0.29 8.86
C SER A 21 5.17 -0.85 7.90
N ARG A 22 5.20 -2.16 7.69
CA ARG A 22 6.13 -2.83 6.76
C ARG A 22 5.94 -2.39 5.31
N LEU A 23 4.77 -1.88 4.93
CA LEU A 23 4.49 -1.42 3.57
C LEU A 23 5.44 -0.30 3.11
N THR A 24 6.05 0.46 4.03
CA THR A 24 7.04 1.49 3.66
C THR A 24 8.36 0.93 3.15
N ASP A 25 8.60 -0.36 3.39
CA ASP A 25 9.82 -1.07 2.97
C ASP A 25 9.57 -1.98 1.76
N LEU A 26 8.34 -2.02 1.26
CA LEU A 26 7.92 -2.91 0.17
C LEU A 26 7.66 -2.13 -1.10
N THR A 27 7.81 -2.82 -2.22
CA THR A 27 7.51 -2.26 -3.53
C THR A 27 6.04 -2.45 -3.85
N ILE A 28 5.25 -1.40 -3.68
CA ILE A 28 3.80 -1.39 -3.93
C ILE A 28 3.51 -0.92 -5.35
N TYR A 29 2.61 -1.62 -6.04
CA TYR A 29 2.15 -1.26 -7.38
C TYR A 29 0.68 -1.66 -7.60
N GLU A 30 0.08 -1.11 -8.65
CA GLU A 30 -1.30 -1.37 -9.07
C GLU A 30 -2.31 -1.17 -7.92
N VAL A 31 -2.21 -0.01 -7.26
CA VAL A 31 -3.14 0.36 -6.18
C VAL A 31 -4.50 0.68 -6.80
N SER A 32 -5.55 0.01 -6.31
CA SER A 32 -6.93 0.29 -6.71
C SER A 32 -7.29 1.73 -6.35
N ARG A 33 -7.71 2.51 -7.36
CA ARG A 33 -8.22 3.87 -7.18
C ARG A 33 -9.67 3.93 -6.69
N VAL A 34 -10.30 2.76 -6.54
CA VAL A 34 -11.67 2.62 -6.10
C VAL A 34 -11.67 1.89 -4.77
N VAL A 35 -12.31 2.49 -3.77
CA VAL A 35 -12.66 1.82 -2.52
C VAL A 35 -13.86 0.92 -2.79
N SER A 36 -13.68 -0.38 -2.63
CA SER A 36 -14.77 -1.34 -2.76
C SER A 36 -15.57 -1.40 -1.46
N TRP A 37 -16.91 -1.40 -1.56
CA TRP A 37 -17.79 -1.76 -0.47
C TRP A 37 -18.17 -3.23 -0.64
N LYS A 38 -17.59 -4.13 0.16
CA LYS A 38 -17.82 -5.58 0.06
C LYS A 38 -18.48 -6.15 1.32
N GLU A 39 -19.03 -7.36 1.20
CA GLU A 39 -19.85 -8.04 2.22
C GLU A 39 -19.31 -7.91 3.65
N LYS A 40 -20.24 -7.72 4.61
CA LYS A 40 -20.01 -7.35 6.02
C LYS A 40 -19.71 -5.86 6.28
N SER A 41 -20.11 -4.98 5.38
CA SER A 41 -20.08 -3.51 5.58
C SER A 41 -18.68 -2.95 5.84
N ASN A 42 -17.70 -3.42 5.06
CA ASN A 42 -16.32 -2.95 5.12
C ASN A 42 -15.89 -2.29 3.81
N TYR A 43 -15.12 -1.22 3.95
CA TYR A 43 -14.41 -0.58 2.86
C TYR A 43 -13.10 -1.31 2.59
N GLY A 44 -12.81 -1.61 1.32
CA GLY A 44 -11.64 -2.37 0.90
C GLY A 44 -10.82 -1.63 -0.15
N VAL A 45 -9.49 -1.58 0.05
CA VAL A 45 -8.52 -1.12 -0.96
C VAL A 45 -7.57 -2.26 -1.30
N SER A 46 -7.40 -2.51 -2.60
CA SER A 46 -6.54 -3.58 -3.12
C SER A 46 -5.27 -3.03 -3.75
N PHE A 47 -4.18 -3.78 -3.66
CA PHE A 47 -2.86 -3.43 -4.23
C PHE A 47 -2.01 -4.69 -4.37
N TYR A 48 -0.89 -4.58 -5.07
CA TYR A 48 0.13 -5.63 -5.19
C TYR A 48 1.44 -5.21 -4.53
N VAL A 49 2.24 -6.21 -4.17
CA VAL A 49 3.62 -6.06 -3.67
C VAL A 49 4.55 -6.98 -4.45
N LEU A 50 5.80 -6.54 -4.71
CA LEU A 50 6.80 -7.40 -5.37
C LEU A 50 7.49 -8.37 -4.41
N GLU A 51 7.24 -8.25 -3.11
CA GLU A 51 7.85 -9.09 -2.07
C GLU A 51 6.80 -9.79 -1.19
N HIS A 52 7.22 -10.74 -0.36
CA HIS A 52 6.32 -11.47 0.54
C HIS A 52 5.77 -10.56 1.65
N PHE A 53 4.44 -10.57 1.84
CA PHE A 53 3.76 -9.75 2.86
C PHE A 53 2.57 -10.50 3.48
N ASN A 54 2.38 -10.41 4.80
CA ASN A 54 1.26 -11.02 5.54
C ASN A 54 0.93 -12.48 5.13
N ASN A 55 1.95 -13.35 5.11
CA ASN A 55 1.84 -14.77 4.74
C ASN A 55 1.34 -15.02 3.31
N LYS A 56 1.38 -14.01 2.44
CA LYS A 56 1.08 -14.13 1.02
C LYS A 56 2.36 -13.94 0.20
N PRO A 57 2.50 -14.70 -0.90
CA PRO A 57 3.67 -14.58 -1.77
C PRO A 57 3.66 -13.26 -2.54
N GLU A 58 4.81 -12.93 -3.11
CA GLU A 58 4.98 -11.82 -4.05
C GLU A 58 3.95 -11.86 -5.20
N ASN A 59 3.67 -10.70 -5.78
CA ASN A 59 2.77 -10.54 -6.93
C ASN A 59 1.35 -11.07 -6.69
N THR A 60 0.94 -11.16 -5.43
CA THR A 60 -0.45 -11.48 -5.07
C THR A 60 -1.23 -10.23 -4.71
N VAL A 61 -2.55 -10.29 -4.94
CA VAL A 61 -3.44 -9.21 -4.55
C VAL A 61 -3.61 -9.18 -3.03
N HIS A 62 -3.27 -8.05 -2.44
CA HIS A 62 -3.56 -7.70 -1.07
C HIS A 62 -4.83 -6.86 -1.01
N THR A 63 -5.59 -6.98 0.06
CA THR A 63 -6.76 -6.13 0.28
C THR A 63 -6.88 -5.83 1.75
N ILE A 64 -6.73 -4.54 2.06
CA ILE A 64 -6.92 -4.01 3.41
C ILE A 64 -8.39 -3.66 3.55
N HIS A 65 -9.02 -4.12 4.63
CA HIS A 65 -10.42 -3.83 4.94
C HIS A 65 -10.53 -2.96 6.20
N ARG A 66 -11.40 -1.95 6.16
CA ARG A 66 -11.73 -1.10 7.33
C ARG A 66 -13.23 -0.86 7.41
N TYR A 67 -13.75 -0.84 8.63
CA TYR A 67 -15.14 -0.43 8.89
C TYR A 67 -15.32 1.09 8.74
N ASN A 68 -14.31 1.86 9.12
CA ASN A 68 -14.34 3.32 9.02
C ASN A 68 -13.91 3.73 7.60
N GLU A 69 -14.74 4.57 6.97
CA GLU A 69 -14.48 5.14 5.65
C GLU A 69 -13.24 6.05 5.67
N ALA A 70 -13.08 6.86 6.71
CA ALA A 70 -11.94 7.78 6.82
C ALA A 70 -10.60 7.01 6.84
N ASP A 71 -10.54 5.93 7.62
CA ASP A 71 -9.35 5.08 7.71
C ASP A 71 -8.98 4.50 6.34
N ILE A 72 -9.96 4.04 5.55
CA ILE A 72 -9.65 3.40 4.26
C ILE A 72 -9.15 4.41 3.22
N TYR A 73 -9.68 5.63 3.21
CA TYR A 73 -9.22 6.68 2.31
C TYR A 73 -7.85 7.18 2.70
N GLU A 74 -7.56 7.22 4.00
CA GLU A 74 -6.22 7.52 4.47
C GLU A 74 -5.22 6.45 4.02
N ILE A 75 -5.53 5.17 4.21
CA ILE A 75 -4.70 4.06 3.73
C ILE A 75 -4.52 4.13 2.21
N LEU A 76 -5.59 4.36 1.44
CA LEU A 76 -5.51 4.57 0.00
C LEU A 76 -4.55 5.72 -0.36
N SER A 77 -4.65 6.85 0.34
CA SER A 77 -3.77 8.00 0.09
C SER A 77 -2.30 7.68 0.34
N ILE A 78 -2.01 6.84 1.34
CA ILE A 78 -0.65 6.39 1.65
C ILE A 78 -0.16 5.41 0.58
N LEU A 79 -0.97 4.42 0.20
CA LEU A 79 -0.64 3.44 -0.83
C LEU A 79 -0.31 4.12 -2.17
N LEU A 80 -1.11 5.12 -2.59
CA LEU A 80 -0.85 5.89 -3.81
C LEU A 80 0.47 6.67 -3.76
N ARG A 81 0.89 7.15 -2.56
CA ARG A 81 2.19 7.80 -2.40
C ARG A 81 3.34 6.80 -2.54
N LEU A 82 3.19 5.61 -1.97
CA LEU A 82 4.17 4.53 -2.07
C LEU A 82 4.29 4.02 -3.52
N GLU A 83 3.18 3.81 -4.22
CA GLU A 83 3.15 3.48 -5.66
C GLU A 83 3.90 4.52 -6.49
N LYS A 84 3.65 5.81 -6.26
CA LYS A 84 4.33 6.90 -6.96
C LYS A 84 5.84 6.93 -6.70
N GLN A 85 6.29 6.51 -5.51
CA GLN A 85 7.72 6.39 -5.22
C GLN A 85 8.36 5.28 -6.05
N PHE A 86 7.69 4.14 -6.19
CA PHE A 86 8.14 3.06 -7.07
C PHE A 86 8.21 3.49 -8.54
N ASP A 87 7.18 4.16 -9.06
CA ASP A 87 7.17 4.67 -10.45
C ASP A 87 8.38 5.59 -10.73
N LYS A 88 8.74 6.45 -9.76
CA LYS A 88 9.93 7.30 -9.88
C LYS A 88 11.21 6.48 -9.91
N MET A 89 11.34 5.46 -9.06
CA MET A 89 12.51 4.58 -9.04
C MET A 89 12.64 3.80 -10.36
N ARG A 90 11.54 3.22 -10.85
CA ARG A 90 11.50 2.52 -12.14
C ARG A 90 11.90 3.42 -13.30
N ASN A 91 11.32 4.62 -13.37
CA ASN A 91 11.62 5.56 -14.44
C ASN A 91 13.07 6.05 -14.39
N ALA A 92 13.61 6.28 -13.18
CA ALA A 92 15.03 6.61 -13.00
C ALA A 92 15.93 5.48 -13.52
N TYR A 93 15.65 4.23 -13.18
CA TYR A 93 16.42 3.07 -13.64
C TYR A 93 16.43 2.95 -15.16
N ILE A 94 15.26 3.04 -15.80
CA ILE A 94 15.15 3.05 -17.26
C ILE A 94 16.02 4.18 -17.82
N SER A 95 15.88 5.42 -17.34
CA SER A 95 16.67 6.55 -17.86
C SER A 95 18.20 6.42 -17.73
N VAL A 96 18.70 5.57 -16.82
CA VAL A 96 20.13 5.29 -16.66
C VAL A 96 20.60 4.22 -17.66
N GLU A 97 19.79 3.20 -17.95
CA GLU A 97 20.14 2.14 -18.91
C GLU A 97 20.17 2.62 -20.38
N TRP A 98 19.49 3.72 -20.70
CA TRP A 98 19.46 4.31 -22.05
C TRP A 98 20.54 5.39 -22.30
N LYS A 99 21.58 5.48 -21.45
CA LYS A 99 22.75 6.37 -21.63
C LYS A 99 24.03 5.59 -21.85
#